data_AF-A0A9P0B8A7-F1
#
_entry.id   AF-A0A9P0B8A7-F1
#
_cell.length_a   1.000
_cell.length_b   1.000
_cell.length_c   1.000
_cell.angle_alpha   90.00
_cell.angle_beta   90.00
_cell.angle_gamma   90.00
#
_symmetry.space_group_name_H-M   'P 1'
#
loop_
_entity.id
_entity.type
_entity.pdbx_description
1 polymer ?
#
loop_
_entity_poly.entity_id
_entity_poly.type
_entity_poly.pdbx_seq_one_letter_code
_entity_poly.pdbx_strand_id
1 'polypeptide(L)'
;MLKNQYCSLLLTIKTNCKMKFVIFTFVCLCVIVQDSFGALSQIPPDKTPGHPGFCNSKETGPIKRGGAKQLPNCVVAWCNYDASITLASCGVVSFEGCKKVQDFTKPYPDCCPKAEC
;
A
#
# COMPACT_ATOMS: atom_id res chain seq x y z
N MET A 1 61.04 -17.36 -16.50
CA MET A 1 59.66 -17.84 -16.23
C MET A 1 58.90 -16.78 -15.44
N LEU A 2 58.22 -15.81 -16.10
CA LEU A 2 57.66 -14.61 -15.43
C LEU A 2 56.23 -14.25 -15.91
N LYS A 3 55.51 -15.17 -16.57
CA LYS A 3 54.23 -14.85 -17.23
C LYS A 3 52.98 -15.27 -16.45
N ASN A 4 53.12 -15.91 -15.28
CA ASN A 4 52.01 -16.64 -14.65
C ASN A 4 51.42 -16.03 -13.37
N GLN A 5 51.92 -14.87 -12.89
CA GLN A 5 51.40 -14.26 -11.64
C GLN A 5 50.47 -13.06 -11.86
N TYR A 6 50.39 -12.48 -13.05
CA TYR A 6 49.54 -11.30 -13.29
C TYR A 6 48.10 -11.62 -13.76
N CYS A 7 47.83 -12.86 -14.18
CA CYS A 7 46.50 -13.21 -14.70
C CYS A 7 45.47 -13.52 -13.60
N SER A 8 45.91 -13.80 -12.37
CA SER A 8 45.00 -14.11 -11.25
C SER A 8 44.54 -12.88 -10.47
N LEU A 9 45.18 -11.73 -10.64
CA LEU A 9 44.82 -10.48 -9.92
C LEU A 9 43.81 -9.61 -10.70
N LEU A 10 43.75 -9.76 -12.03
CA LEU A 10 42.84 -8.99 -12.88
C LEU A 10 41.41 -9.57 -12.92
N LEU A 11 41.24 -10.86 -12.63
CA LEU A 11 39.93 -11.51 -12.62
C LEU A 11 39.10 -11.22 -11.35
N THR A 12 39.76 -10.87 -10.23
CA THR A 12 39.09 -10.52 -8.97
C THR A 12 38.57 -9.07 -8.95
N ILE A 13 39.09 -8.17 -9.79
CA ILE A 13 38.63 -6.77 -9.84
C ILE A 13 37.30 -6.65 -10.61
N LYS A 14 37.07 -7.51 -11.62
CA LYS A 14 35.88 -7.46 -12.49
C LYS A 14 34.59 -7.97 -11.83
N THR A 15 34.70 -8.89 -10.88
CA THR A 15 33.57 -9.49 -10.14
C THR A 15 33.11 -8.63 -8.95
N ASN A 16 34.01 -7.82 -8.38
CA ASN A 16 33.72 -6.97 -7.21
C ASN A 16 32.97 -5.66 -7.54
N CYS A 17 33.05 -5.18 -8.78
CA CYS A 17 32.29 -3.99 -9.19
C CYS A 17 30.81 -4.33 -9.49
N LYS A 18 30.56 -5.50 -10.09
CA LYS A 18 29.19 -5.98 -10.38
C LYS A 18 28.40 -6.29 -9.11
N MET A 19 29.01 -6.95 -8.12
CA MET A 19 28.31 -7.33 -6.89
C MET A 19 27.99 -6.11 -6.01
N LYS A 20 28.90 -5.13 -5.94
CA LYS A 20 28.63 -3.85 -5.26
C LYS A 20 27.56 -3.03 -5.97
N PHE A 21 27.52 -3.05 -7.30
CA PHE A 21 26.48 -2.37 -8.08
C PHE A 21 25.10 -3.03 -7.88
N VAL A 22 25.02 -4.36 -7.86
CA VAL A 22 23.76 -5.08 -7.56
C VAL A 22 23.27 -4.79 -6.15
N ILE A 23 24.17 -4.79 -5.14
CA ILE A 23 23.81 -4.47 -3.76
C ILE A 23 23.32 -3.02 -3.63
N PHE A 24 24.02 -2.07 -4.25
CA PHE A 24 23.61 -0.66 -4.24
C PHE A 24 22.24 -0.44 -4.90
N THR A 25 22.00 -1.12 -6.04
CA THR A 25 20.71 -1.05 -6.74
C THR A 25 19.57 -1.64 -5.90
N PHE A 26 19.82 -2.76 -5.20
CA PHE A 26 18.83 -3.40 -4.34
C PHE A 26 18.49 -2.55 -3.10
N VAL A 27 19.49 -1.92 -2.49
CA VAL A 27 19.31 -1.01 -1.34
C VAL A 27 18.52 0.23 -1.75
N CYS A 28 18.81 0.84 -2.90
CA CYS A 28 18.03 1.97 -3.41
C CYS A 28 16.56 1.61 -3.68
N LEU A 29 16.27 0.37 -4.11
CA LEU A 29 14.90 -0.07 -4.37
C LEU A 29 14.04 -0.18 -3.10
N CYS A 30 14.66 -0.48 -1.95
CA CYS A 30 13.94 -0.58 -0.67
C CYS A 30 13.52 0.78 -0.10
N VAL A 31 14.23 1.87 -0.42
CA VAL A 31 13.92 3.21 0.13
C VAL A 31 12.68 3.83 -0.52
N ILE A 32 12.25 3.33 -1.68
CA ILE A 32 11.11 3.85 -2.44
C ILE A 32 9.78 3.24 -2.01
N VAL A 33 9.79 2.18 -1.18
CA VAL A 33 8.57 1.55 -0.69
C VAL A 33 8.08 2.33 0.53
N GLN A 34 7.31 3.39 0.30
CA GLN A 34 6.59 4.07 1.36
C GLN A 34 5.32 3.27 1.66
N ASP A 35 5.34 2.45 2.71
CA ASP A 35 4.16 1.73 3.18
C ASP A 35 3.17 2.72 3.81
N SER A 36 2.07 3.01 3.12
CA SER A 36 0.92 3.66 3.74
C SER A 36 0.17 2.62 4.57
N PHE A 37 0.22 2.74 5.90
CA PHE A 37 -0.56 1.91 6.82
C PHE A 37 -2.06 2.21 6.67
N GLY A 38 -2.73 1.53 5.75
CA GLY A 38 -4.18 1.46 5.65
C GLY A 38 -4.70 0.31 6.53
N ALA A 39 -5.78 0.56 7.27
CA ALA A 39 -6.53 -0.53 7.89
C ALA A 39 -7.53 -1.06 6.85
N LEU A 40 -7.39 -2.33 6.49
CA LEU A 40 -8.27 -3.02 5.54
C LEU A 40 -9.17 -4.00 6.29
N SER A 41 -10.46 -4.02 5.95
CA SER A 41 -11.38 -5.07 6.36
C SER A 41 -12.21 -5.56 5.17
N GLN A 42 -12.63 -6.82 5.22
CA GLN A 42 -13.45 -7.42 4.17
C GLN A 42 -14.79 -7.86 4.75
N ILE A 43 -15.87 -7.44 4.09
CA ILE A 43 -17.23 -7.90 4.34
C ILE A 43 -17.55 -8.95 3.28
N PRO A 44 -17.93 -10.17 3.67
CA PRO A 44 -18.27 -11.21 2.71
C PRO A 44 -19.54 -10.85 1.92
N PRO A 45 -19.77 -11.49 0.77
CA PRO A 45 -20.98 -11.27 0.00
C PRO A 45 -22.24 -11.54 0.83
N ASP A 46 -23.22 -10.64 0.72
CA ASP A 46 -24.54 -10.88 1.32
C ASP A 46 -25.20 -12.10 0.66
N LYS A 47 -25.72 -13.00 1.50
CA LYS A 47 -26.43 -14.21 1.05
C LYS A 47 -27.85 -13.93 0.60
N THR A 48 -28.34 -12.70 0.82
CA THR A 48 -29.71 -12.30 0.49
C THR A 48 -29.90 -12.23 -1.03
N PRO A 49 -30.78 -13.08 -1.62
CA PRO A 49 -31.11 -13.00 -3.03
C PRO A 49 -31.90 -11.71 -3.29
N GLY A 50 -31.38 -10.78 -4.09
CA GLY A 50 -32.15 -9.57 -4.37
C GLY A 50 -31.51 -8.49 -5.23
N HIS A 51 -30.18 -8.46 -5.37
CA HIS A 51 -29.52 -7.31 -6.01
C HIS A 51 -28.38 -7.73 -6.96
N PRO A 52 -28.72 -8.30 -8.14
CA PRO A 52 -27.72 -8.60 -9.15
C PRO A 52 -26.96 -7.32 -9.55
N GLY A 53 -25.62 -7.36 -9.51
CA GLY A 53 -24.77 -6.23 -9.86
C GLY A 53 -24.47 -5.23 -8.73
N PHE A 54 -24.88 -5.52 -7.50
CA PHE A 54 -24.54 -4.71 -6.32
C PHE A 54 -23.92 -5.56 -5.21
N CYS A 55 -23.07 -4.93 -4.40
CA CYS A 55 -22.71 -5.44 -3.07
C CYS A 55 -23.59 -4.73 -2.05
N ASN A 56 -24.18 -5.49 -1.13
CA ASN A 56 -25.01 -4.96 -0.06
C ASN A 56 -24.41 -5.32 1.29
N SER A 57 -24.47 -4.37 2.21
CA SER A 57 -24.21 -4.58 3.63
C SER A 57 -25.04 -3.57 4.41
N LYS A 58 -25.39 -3.91 5.65
CA LYS A 58 -26.03 -2.98 6.59
C LYS A 58 -25.14 -1.76 6.87
N GLU A 59 -23.83 -1.94 6.79
CA GLU A 59 -22.85 -0.90 7.14
C GLU A 59 -22.63 0.11 6.00
N THR A 60 -22.68 -0.35 4.75
CA THR A 60 -22.34 0.47 3.58
C THR A 60 -23.56 0.89 2.76
N GLY A 61 -24.67 0.18 2.90
CA GLY A 61 -25.76 0.18 1.92
C GLY A 61 -25.34 -0.41 0.58
N PRO A 62 -26.16 -0.25 -0.47
CA PRO A 62 -25.86 -0.77 -1.81
C PRO A 62 -24.69 -0.02 -2.45
N ILE A 63 -23.77 -0.78 -3.05
CA ILE A 63 -22.67 -0.27 -3.88
C ILE A 63 -22.69 -1.02 -5.21
N LYS A 64 -22.60 -0.30 -6.33
CA LYS A 64 -22.52 -0.92 -7.66
C LYS A 64 -21.25 -1.76 -7.80
N ARG A 65 -21.33 -2.93 -8.44
CA ARG A 65 -20.18 -3.80 -8.72
C ARG A 65 -19.06 -3.07 -9.46
N GLY A 66 -17.83 -3.21 -8.97
CA GLY A 66 -16.65 -2.47 -9.44
C GLY A 66 -16.63 -1.00 -9.01
N GLY A 67 -17.63 -0.54 -8.27
CA GLY A 67 -17.73 0.83 -7.78
C GLY A 67 -17.11 1.02 -6.39
N ALA A 68 -16.89 2.29 -6.05
CA ALA A 68 -16.44 2.73 -4.74
C ALA A 68 -17.47 3.67 -4.10
N LYS A 69 -17.51 3.72 -2.78
CA LYS A 69 -18.35 4.63 -2.00
C LYS A 69 -17.54 5.19 -0.84
N GLN A 70 -17.50 6.52 -0.74
CA GLN A 70 -16.97 7.20 0.44
C GLN A 70 -17.98 7.06 1.59
N LEU A 71 -17.49 6.61 2.74
CA LEU A 71 -18.22 6.51 3.99
C LEU A 71 -17.73 7.59 4.98
N PRO A 72 -18.50 7.86 6.06
CA PRO A 72 -18.06 8.74 7.13
C PRO A 72 -16.70 8.31 7.74
N ASN A 73 -16.07 9.22 8.48
CA ASN A 73 -14.82 8.97 9.22
C ASN A 73 -13.62 8.57 8.33
N CYS A 74 -13.55 9.11 7.11
CA CYS A 74 -12.45 8.82 6.17
C CYS A 74 -12.29 7.33 5.86
N VAL A 75 -13.41 6.66 5.57
CA VAL A 75 -13.45 5.26 5.15
C VAL A 75 -13.95 5.18 3.71
N VAL A 76 -13.36 4.32 2.90
CA VAL A 76 -13.83 4.04 1.54
C VAL A 76 -14.18 2.55 1.42
N ALA A 77 -15.29 2.27 0.75
CA ALA A 77 -15.78 0.93 0.47
C ALA A 77 -15.72 0.64 -1.02
N TRP A 78 -15.14 -0.51 -1.41
CA TRP A 78 -15.14 -1.01 -2.79
C TRP A 78 -15.97 -2.27 -2.90
N CYS A 79 -16.83 -2.33 -3.91
CA CYS A 79 -17.60 -3.51 -4.23
C CYS A 79 -16.86 -4.37 -5.26
N ASN A 80 -16.38 -5.52 -4.82
CA ASN A 80 -15.62 -6.47 -5.63
C ASN A 80 -16.53 -7.26 -6.59
N TYR A 81 -15.92 -7.93 -7.56
CA TYR A 81 -16.66 -8.71 -8.56
C TYR A 81 -17.35 -9.96 -8.00
N ASP A 82 -16.81 -10.52 -6.92
CA ASP A 82 -17.39 -11.63 -6.15
C ASP A 82 -18.53 -11.19 -5.23
N ALA A 83 -18.94 -9.92 -5.31
CA ALA A 83 -19.93 -9.26 -4.45
C ALA A 83 -19.49 -9.06 -2.98
N SER A 84 -18.21 -9.25 -2.66
CA SER A 84 -17.63 -8.84 -1.37
C SER A 84 -17.39 -7.34 -1.33
N ILE A 85 -17.30 -6.77 -0.14
CA ILE A 85 -16.97 -5.35 0.06
C ILE A 85 -15.63 -5.25 0.78
N THR A 86 -14.71 -4.48 0.23
CA THR A 86 -13.44 -4.13 0.89
C THR A 86 -13.56 -2.72 1.46
N LEU A 87 -13.27 -2.55 2.74
CA LEU A 87 -13.20 -1.28 3.42
C LEU A 87 -11.74 -0.90 3.63
N ALA A 88 -11.36 0.34 3.32
CA ALA A 88 -10.11 0.94 3.78
C ALA A 88 -10.39 2.15 4.66
N SER A 89 -9.69 2.23 5.79
CA SER A 89 -9.65 3.39 6.66
C SER A 89 -8.22 3.81 6.95
N CYS A 90 -8.07 4.98 7.55
CA CYS A 90 -6.78 5.43 8.05
C CYS A 90 -6.36 4.53 9.21
N GLY A 91 -5.18 3.92 9.12
CA GLY A 91 -4.61 3.16 10.23
C GLY A 91 -4.45 4.02 11.48
N VAL A 92 -4.26 3.35 12.63
CA VAL A 92 -3.97 4.06 13.89
C VAL A 92 -2.54 4.61 13.80
N VAL A 93 -2.42 5.94 13.89
CA VAL A 93 -1.13 6.65 13.89
C VAL A 93 -1.01 7.50 15.14
N SER A 94 0.17 7.42 15.78
CA SER A 94 0.58 8.29 16.89
C SER A 94 1.66 9.24 16.39
N PHE A 95 1.55 10.51 16.75
CA PHE A 95 2.55 11.52 16.42
C PHE A 95 3.10 12.08 17.73
N GLU A 96 4.40 11.90 17.99
CA GLU A 96 5.08 12.53 19.13
C GLU A 96 5.65 13.89 18.71
N GLY A 97 5.42 14.92 19.52
CA GLY A 97 6.00 16.26 19.30
C GLY A 97 5.41 17.08 18.13
N CYS A 98 4.55 16.50 17.31
CA CYS A 98 3.90 17.18 16.17
C CYS A 98 2.38 17.25 16.33
N LYS A 99 1.76 18.24 15.67
CA LYS A 99 0.30 18.40 15.72
C LYS A 99 -0.36 17.43 14.73
N LYS A 100 -1.39 16.72 15.18
CA LYS A 100 -2.26 15.90 14.31
C LYS A 100 -3.19 16.82 13.53
N VAL A 101 -3.12 16.79 12.21
CA VAL A 101 -4.03 17.51 11.29
C VAL A 101 -4.83 16.51 10.48
N GLN A 102 -6.15 16.71 10.40
CA GLN A 102 -7.05 15.84 9.65
C GLN A 102 -8.18 16.65 9.02
N ASP A 103 -8.51 16.34 7.77
CA ASP A 103 -9.54 17.04 7.00
C ASP A 103 -10.54 16.06 6.39
N PHE A 104 -11.68 15.88 7.06
CA PHE A 104 -12.75 14.96 6.61
C PHE A 104 -13.52 15.44 5.38
N THR A 105 -13.25 16.64 4.87
CA THR A 105 -13.88 17.13 3.63
C THR A 105 -13.24 16.53 2.37
N LYS A 106 -12.04 15.95 2.51
CA LYS A 106 -11.31 15.30 1.41
C LYS A 106 -11.70 13.82 1.27
N PRO A 107 -11.56 13.23 0.08
CA PRO A 107 -11.74 11.79 -0.09
C PRO A 107 -10.61 11.01 0.59
N TYR A 108 -10.84 9.74 0.90
CA TYR A 108 -9.74 8.83 1.26
C TYR A 108 -8.78 8.68 0.07
N PRO A 109 -7.44 8.67 0.28
CA PRO A 109 -6.72 8.72 1.56
C PRO A 109 -6.36 10.15 2.04
N ASP A 110 -6.76 11.19 1.32
CA ASP A 110 -6.37 12.57 1.63
C ASP A 110 -6.99 13.12 2.93
N CYS A 111 -8.10 12.54 3.38
CA CYS A 111 -8.69 12.83 4.69
C CYS A 111 -8.01 12.12 5.86
N CYS A 112 -6.94 11.36 5.63
CA CYS A 112 -6.21 10.69 6.71
C CYS A 112 -5.38 11.67 7.53
N PRO A 113 -5.19 11.38 8.83
CA PRO A 113 -4.43 12.24 9.71
C PRO A 113 -2.96 12.30 9.29
N LYS A 114 -2.41 13.51 9.27
CA LYS A 114 -1.01 13.82 8.94
C LYS A 114 -0.37 14.56 10.12
N ALA A 115 0.94 14.40 10.27
CA ALA A 115 1.72 15.22 11.20
C ALA A 115 1.99 16.57 10.56
N GLU A 116 1.72 17.64 11.29
CA GLU A 116 2.27 18.97 11.04
C GLU A 116 3.38 19.20 12.08
N CYS A 117 4.60 19.02 11.60
CA CYS A 117 5.85 19.48 12.17
C CYS A 117 6.36 20.58 11.22
#